data_AF-A0A9D7NJ07-F1
#
_entry.id   AF-A0A9D7NJ07-F1
#
_cell.length_a   1.000
_cell.length_b   1.000
_cell.length_c   1.000
_cell.angle_alpha   90.00
_cell.angle_beta   90.00
_cell.angle_gamma   90.00
#
_symmetry.space_group_name_H-M   'P 1'
#
loop_
_entity.id
_entity.type
_entity.pdbx_description
1 polymer ?
#
loop_
_entity_poly.entity_id
_entity_poly.type
_entity_poly.pdbx_seq_one_letter_code
_entity_poly.pdbx_strand_id
1 'polypeptide(L)'
;MNNTFPEANNLFRNLRPGNYTLKVEDAGGCLWTAPIELQAPQAPSVELGPDREIKLGDSVSLAPIISNDSIVSITWTAGTTLSDPNSRNQLLKPNNSTTAQISIRAANGCTASDFVNIRVIRESPLFVPNIFSPNGDGINDVLNIFAGSQVNKVKFFRIYDRWGNQVYGLQEFSPNDTLLGWDGKLGGTLLNSAVFTWYAEVEMADGKVEGLKGDVSLLR
;
A
#
# COMPACT_ATOMS: atom_id res chain seq x y z
N MET A 1 -21.12 -43.46 9.68
CA MET A 1 -22.12 -44.48 9.99
C MET A 1 -21.72 -45.70 9.18
N ASN A 2 -21.31 -46.79 9.85
CA ASN A 2 -21.11 -48.07 9.19
C ASN A 2 -22.50 -48.65 8.94
N ASN A 3 -22.91 -48.79 7.68
CA ASN A 3 -24.16 -49.46 7.36
C ASN A 3 -24.06 -50.91 7.85
N THR A 4 -24.86 -51.24 8.86
CA THR A 4 -25.00 -52.59 9.43
C THR A 4 -25.92 -53.49 8.60
N PHE A 5 -26.49 -52.98 7.50
CA PHE A 5 -27.37 -53.72 6.60
C PHE A 5 -26.92 -53.54 5.14
N PRO A 6 -26.96 -54.61 4.31
CA PRO A 6 -26.63 -54.53 2.90
C PRO A 6 -27.66 -53.65 2.16
N GLU A 7 -27.19 -52.59 1.50
CA GLU A 7 -28.01 -51.74 0.66
C GLU A 7 -27.97 -52.25 -0.79
N ALA A 8 -29.12 -52.25 -1.47
CA ALA A 8 -29.21 -52.65 -2.89
C ALA A 8 -28.62 -51.61 -3.85
N ASN A 9 -28.22 -50.44 -3.35
CA ASN A 9 -27.67 -49.34 -4.14
C ASN A 9 -26.17 -49.24 -3.93
N ASN A 10 -25.40 -49.01 -5.00
CA ASN A 10 -23.94 -48.95 -4.97
C ASN A 10 -23.40 -47.51 -4.78
N LEU A 11 -24.27 -46.56 -4.40
CA LEU A 11 -23.93 -45.15 -4.27
C LEU A 11 -23.87 -44.70 -2.80
N PHE A 12 -22.66 -44.54 -2.29
CA PHE A 12 -22.40 -44.02 -0.95
C PHE A 12 -21.99 -42.54 -1.02
N ARG A 13 -22.72 -41.65 -0.33
CA ARG A 13 -22.47 -40.20 -0.30
C ARG A 13 -22.00 -39.76 1.10
N ASN A 14 -21.30 -38.63 1.17
CA ASN A 14 -20.87 -37.99 2.43
C ASN A 14 -19.95 -38.86 3.31
N LEU A 15 -19.14 -39.72 2.69
CA LEU A 15 -18.09 -40.46 3.40
C LEU A 15 -16.96 -39.50 3.80
N ARG A 16 -16.42 -39.68 5.00
CA ARG A 16 -15.24 -38.94 5.46
C ARG A 16 -13.98 -39.63 4.91
N PRO A 17 -12.85 -38.94 4.80
CA PRO A 17 -11.58 -39.60 4.54
C PRO A 17 -11.30 -40.66 5.60
N GLY A 18 -10.73 -41.79 5.18
CA GLY A 18 -10.43 -42.91 6.08
C GLY A 18 -10.45 -44.27 5.39
N ASN A 19 -10.19 -45.31 6.18
CA ASN A 19 -10.20 -46.69 5.72
C ASN A 19 -11.59 -47.28 5.86
N TYR A 20 -12.12 -47.77 4.75
CA TYR A 20 -13.39 -48.45 4.65
C TYR A 20 -13.16 -49.90 4.24
N THR A 21 -14.11 -50.77 4.58
CA THR A 21 -14.16 -52.13 4.06
C THR A 21 -15.45 -52.28 3.29
N LEU A 22 -15.34 -52.43 1.97
CA LEU A 22 -16.47 -52.77 1.13
C LEU A 22 -16.83 -54.24 1.40
N LYS A 23 -18.10 -54.51 1.65
CA LYS A 23 -18.64 -55.86 1.86
C LYS A 23 -19.73 -56.13 0.82
N VAL A 24 -19.60 -57.22 0.10
CA VAL A 24 -20.59 -57.71 -0.89
C VAL A 24 -21.03 -59.10 -0.46
N GLU A 25 -22.34 -59.35 -0.49
CA GLU A 25 -22.95 -60.65 -0.15
C GLU A 25 -23.78 -61.13 -1.34
N ASP A 26 -23.56 -62.36 -1.78
CA ASP A 26 -24.38 -62.98 -2.83
C ASP A 26 -25.67 -63.62 -2.26
N ALA A 27 -26.56 -64.09 -3.15
CA ALA A 27 -27.80 -64.74 -2.74
C ALA A 27 -27.60 -66.07 -1.99
N GLY A 28 -26.41 -66.66 -2.07
CA GLY A 28 -26.01 -67.87 -1.34
C GLY A 28 -25.37 -67.58 0.02
N GLY A 29 -25.24 -66.31 0.42
CA GLY A 29 -24.61 -65.88 1.68
C GLY A 29 -23.08 -65.83 1.65
N CYS A 30 -22.45 -65.93 0.47
CA CYS A 30 -21.01 -65.79 0.35
C CYS A 30 -20.60 -64.33 0.50
N LEU A 31 -19.64 -64.06 1.39
CA LEU A 31 -19.15 -62.72 1.69
C LEU A 31 -17.81 -62.45 1.01
N TRP A 32 -17.75 -61.38 0.23
CA TRP A 32 -16.51 -60.82 -0.27
C TRP A 32 -16.23 -59.47 0.40
N THR A 33 -14.97 -59.24 0.76
CA THR A 33 -14.55 -57.96 1.37
C THR A 33 -13.31 -57.41 0.68
N ALA A 34 -13.26 -56.09 0.54
CA ALA A 34 -12.08 -55.38 0.06
C ALA A 34 -11.84 -54.09 0.84
N PRO A 35 -10.59 -53.79 1.23
CA PRO A 35 -10.25 -52.51 1.83
C PRO A 35 -10.29 -51.40 0.77
N ILE A 36 -10.78 -50.23 1.15
CA ILE A 36 -10.78 -49.01 0.34
C ILE A 36 -10.28 -47.87 1.22
N GLU A 37 -9.25 -47.17 0.77
CA GLU A 37 -8.79 -45.93 1.42
C GLU A 37 -9.38 -44.73 0.69
N LEU A 38 -10.17 -43.93 1.40
CA LEU A 38 -10.63 -42.64 0.91
C LEU A 38 -9.66 -41.56 1.36
N GLN A 39 -8.89 -41.03 0.42
CA GLN A 39 -7.95 -39.94 0.69
C GLN A 39 -8.68 -38.62 0.92
N ALA A 40 -8.15 -37.80 1.84
CA ALA A 40 -8.66 -36.46 2.05
C ALA A 40 -8.37 -35.59 0.81
N PRO A 41 -9.31 -34.70 0.42
CA PRO A 41 -9.03 -33.74 -0.64
C PRO A 41 -7.80 -32.90 -0.28
N GLN A 42 -6.89 -32.68 -1.24
CA GLN A 42 -5.78 -31.76 -1.03
C GLN A 42 -6.33 -30.34 -0.81
N ALA A 43 -6.08 -29.79 0.37
CA ALA A 43 -6.41 -28.41 0.67
C ALA A 43 -5.51 -27.48 -0.16
N PRO A 44 -6.06 -26.39 -0.74
CA PRO A 44 -5.22 -25.37 -1.35
C PRO A 44 -4.41 -24.65 -0.26
N SER A 45 -3.28 -24.05 -0.64
CA SER A 45 -2.57 -23.09 0.21
C SER A 45 -2.39 -21.78 -0.54
N VAL A 46 -2.29 -20.68 0.20
CA VAL A 46 -1.98 -19.35 -0.33
C VAL A 46 -1.03 -18.63 0.61
N GLU A 47 -0.04 -17.95 0.05
CA GLU A 47 0.97 -17.20 0.80
C GLU A 47 1.25 -15.84 0.12
N LEU A 48 1.11 -14.76 0.87
CA LEU A 48 1.39 -13.37 0.46
C LEU A 48 2.82 -12.92 0.85
N GLY A 49 3.49 -13.71 1.70
CA GLY A 49 4.81 -13.40 2.25
C GLY A 49 4.73 -12.48 3.48
N PRO A 50 5.86 -11.87 3.88
CA PRO A 50 5.91 -11.10 5.13
C PRO A 50 5.16 -9.77 5.03
N ASP A 51 5.03 -9.06 6.15
CA ASP A 51 4.53 -7.70 6.17
C ASP A 51 5.38 -6.73 5.32
N ARG A 52 4.79 -5.61 4.92
CA ARG A 52 5.41 -4.61 4.05
C ARG A 52 5.36 -3.24 4.72
N GLU A 53 6.40 -2.45 4.47
CA GLU A 53 6.46 -1.05 4.88
C GLU A 53 6.74 -0.20 3.64
N ILE A 54 5.94 0.84 3.41
CA ILE A 54 6.03 1.74 2.25
C ILE A 54 5.88 3.19 2.70
N LYS A 55 6.39 4.15 1.91
CA LYS A 55 6.16 5.58 2.18
C LYS A 55 4.81 6.02 1.60
N LEU A 56 4.25 7.10 2.14
CA LEU A 56 3.03 7.70 1.60
C LEU A 56 3.24 8.07 0.12
N GLY A 57 2.31 7.66 -0.74
CA GLY A 57 2.39 7.90 -2.18
C GLY A 57 3.05 6.78 -2.98
N ASP A 58 3.70 5.83 -2.32
CA ASP A 58 4.25 4.62 -2.96
C ASP A 58 3.17 3.57 -3.20
N SER A 59 3.51 2.60 -4.04
CA SER A 59 2.66 1.43 -4.32
C SER A 59 3.38 0.14 -3.94
N VAL A 60 2.61 -0.90 -3.62
CA VAL A 60 3.10 -2.24 -3.28
C VAL A 60 2.41 -3.28 -4.17
N SER A 61 3.20 -4.20 -4.71
CA SER A 61 2.69 -5.33 -5.49
C SER A 61 2.60 -6.58 -4.62
N LEU A 62 1.44 -7.24 -4.65
CA LEU A 62 1.19 -8.52 -4.01
C LEU A 62 1.00 -9.60 -5.07
N ALA A 63 1.85 -10.63 -5.04
CA ALA A 63 1.83 -11.77 -5.94
C ALA A 63 1.72 -13.06 -5.11
N PRO A 64 0.51 -13.60 -4.90
CA PRO A 64 0.30 -14.74 -4.02
C PRO A 64 0.90 -16.03 -4.61
N ILE A 65 1.62 -16.79 -3.78
CA ILE A 65 2.04 -18.15 -4.09
C ILE A 65 0.89 -19.07 -3.69
N ILE A 66 0.35 -19.82 -4.65
CA ILE A 66 -0.80 -20.71 -4.44
C ILE A 66 -0.37 -22.12 -4.78
N SER A 67 -0.66 -23.08 -3.89
CA SER A 67 -0.59 -24.51 -4.21
C SER A 67 -2.00 -25.01 -4.52
N ASN A 68 -2.16 -25.77 -5.61
CA ASN A 68 -3.39 -26.26 -6.25
C ASN A 68 -3.79 -25.46 -7.51
N ASP A 69 -3.84 -26.13 -8.66
CA ASP A 69 -4.21 -25.53 -9.96
C ASP A 69 -5.73 -25.49 -10.20
N SER A 70 -6.53 -26.16 -9.36
CA SER A 70 -7.99 -26.23 -9.47
C SER A 70 -8.70 -25.15 -8.66
N ILE A 71 -8.17 -23.91 -8.63
CA ILE A 71 -8.81 -22.77 -7.97
C ILE A 71 -9.98 -22.28 -8.82
N VAL A 72 -11.17 -22.18 -8.22
CA VAL A 72 -12.40 -21.74 -8.89
C VAL A 72 -12.78 -20.31 -8.56
N SER A 73 -12.29 -19.75 -7.45
CA SER A 73 -12.50 -18.34 -7.12
C SER A 73 -11.37 -17.78 -6.28
N ILE A 74 -11.00 -16.53 -6.55
CA ILE A 74 -10.07 -15.71 -5.77
C ILE A 74 -10.84 -14.44 -5.38
N THR A 75 -10.82 -14.10 -4.11
CA THR A 75 -11.40 -12.85 -3.61
C THR A 75 -10.35 -12.09 -2.80
N TRP A 76 -10.30 -10.78 -3.05
CA TRP A 76 -9.42 -9.86 -2.34
C TRP A 76 -10.24 -8.91 -1.49
N THR A 77 -9.74 -8.65 -0.28
CA THR A 77 -10.24 -7.60 0.60
C THR A 77 -9.06 -6.78 1.07
N ALA A 78 -9.14 -5.46 0.90
CA ALA A 78 -8.15 -4.53 1.40
C ALA A 78 -8.84 -3.24 1.85
N GLY A 79 -8.27 -2.54 2.83
CA GLY A 79 -8.75 -1.21 3.22
C GLY A 79 -8.35 -0.11 2.23
N THR A 80 -8.13 -0.44 0.96
CA THR A 80 -7.76 0.49 -0.12
C THR A 80 -8.31 -0.01 -1.45
N THR A 81 -8.35 0.86 -2.46
CA THR A 81 -8.73 0.50 -3.83
C THR A 81 -7.79 -0.57 -4.39
N LEU A 82 -8.38 -1.64 -4.92
CA LEU A 82 -7.71 -2.69 -5.68
C LEU A 82 -7.56 -2.24 -7.15
N SER A 83 -6.44 -2.55 -7.78
CA SER A 83 -6.22 -2.23 -9.20
C SER A 83 -7.18 -3.01 -10.11
N ASP A 84 -7.40 -4.29 -9.79
CA ASP A 84 -8.36 -5.17 -10.47
C ASP A 84 -8.80 -6.26 -9.48
N PRO A 85 -10.04 -6.22 -8.95
CA PRO A 85 -10.52 -7.20 -7.97
C PRO A 85 -10.45 -8.67 -8.43
N ASN A 86 -10.43 -8.93 -9.73
CA ASN A 86 -10.41 -10.28 -10.29
C ASN A 86 -9.00 -10.78 -10.63
N SER A 87 -8.01 -9.88 -10.60
CA SER A 87 -6.62 -10.25 -10.86
C SER A 87 -6.04 -11.05 -9.69
N ARG A 88 -5.25 -12.08 -10.01
CA ARG A 88 -4.44 -12.80 -9.02
C ARG A 88 -3.42 -11.88 -8.36
N ASN A 89 -2.80 -11.00 -9.14
CA ASN A 89 -1.79 -10.07 -8.65
C ASN A 89 -2.45 -8.72 -8.39
N GLN A 90 -2.14 -8.12 -7.24
CA GLN A 90 -2.69 -6.81 -6.86
C GLN A 90 -1.59 -5.77 -6.82
N LEU A 91 -1.91 -4.57 -7.31
CA LEU A 91 -1.13 -3.37 -7.07
C LEU A 91 -1.94 -2.46 -6.16
N LEU A 92 -1.42 -2.22 -4.95
CA LEU A 92 -2.08 -1.41 -3.94
C LEU A 92 -1.34 -0.10 -3.75
N LYS A 93 -2.10 0.99 -3.58
CA LYS A 93 -1.59 2.32 -3.24
C LYS A 93 -2.35 2.89 -2.03
N PRO A 94 -2.15 2.31 -0.82
CA PRO A 94 -2.90 2.74 0.36
C PRO A 94 -2.39 4.08 0.89
N ASN A 95 -3.31 4.96 1.27
CA ASN A 95 -2.98 6.23 1.95
C ASN A 95 -2.75 6.05 3.47
N ASN A 96 -3.26 4.97 4.05
CA ASN A 96 -3.11 4.65 5.47
C ASN A 96 -2.67 3.21 5.63
N SER A 97 -1.99 2.90 6.74
CA SER A 97 -1.65 1.52 7.08
C SER A 97 -2.91 0.65 7.05
N THR A 98 -2.81 -0.49 6.38
CA THR A 98 -3.97 -1.34 6.07
C THR A 98 -3.56 -2.80 6.02
N THR A 99 -4.56 -3.68 6.07
CA THR A 99 -4.37 -5.12 5.89
C THR A 99 -4.98 -5.51 4.55
N ALA A 100 -4.23 -6.26 3.75
CA ALA A 100 -4.72 -6.89 2.53
C ALA A 100 -4.85 -8.39 2.77
N GLN A 101 -5.99 -8.96 2.42
CA GLN A 101 -6.31 -10.36 2.59
C GLN A 101 -6.75 -10.96 1.26
N ILE A 102 -6.25 -12.16 0.98
CA ILE A 102 -6.69 -13.01 -0.13
C ILE A 102 -7.44 -14.21 0.43
N SER A 103 -8.54 -14.59 -0.23
CA SER A 103 -9.23 -15.85 0.02
C SER A 103 -9.40 -16.60 -1.29
N ILE A 104 -9.08 -17.89 -1.28
CA ILE A 104 -9.19 -18.77 -2.44
C ILE A 104 -10.10 -19.95 -2.14
N ARG A 105 -10.79 -20.43 -3.17
CA ARG A 105 -11.61 -21.64 -3.12
C ARG A 105 -11.23 -22.58 -4.25
N ALA A 106 -11.00 -23.84 -3.92
CA ALA A 106 -10.72 -24.91 -4.88
C ALA A 106 -12.02 -25.60 -5.34
N ALA A 107 -11.97 -26.29 -6.49
CA ALA A 107 -13.09 -27.01 -7.07
C ALA A 107 -13.67 -28.11 -6.15
N ASN A 108 -12.82 -28.68 -5.29
CA ASN A 108 -13.22 -29.65 -4.26
C ASN A 108 -13.96 -29.01 -3.06
N GLY A 109 -14.15 -27.68 -3.08
CA GLY A 109 -14.84 -26.93 -2.04
C GLY A 109 -13.94 -26.44 -0.89
N CYS A 110 -12.69 -26.89 -0.81
CA CYS A 110 -11.76 -26.42 0.21
C CYS A 110 -11.38 -24.94 -0.03
N THR A 111 -11.15 -24.22 1.06
CA THR A 111 -10.78 -22.80 1.05
C THR A 111 -9.48 -22.58 1.80
N ALA A 112 -8.72 -21.57 1.39
CA ALA A 112 -7.56 -21.06 2.13
C ALA A 112 -7.56 -19.53 2.07
N SER A 113 -6.97 -18.90 3.07
CA SER A 113 -6.81 -17.45 3.09
C SER A 113 -5.50 -17.06 3.76
N ASP A 114 -4.96 -15.92 3.37
CA ASP A 114 -3.78 -15.33 3.97
C ASP A 114 -3.92 -13.80 3.96
N PHE A 115 -3.18 -13.13 4.84
CA PHE A 115 -3.19 -11.67 4.94
C PHE A 115 -1.79 -11.11 5.15
N VAL A 116 -1.61 -9.86 4.75
CA VAL A 116 -0.39 -9.10 4.94
C VAL A 116 -0.72 -7.72 5.47
N ASN A 117 0.06 -7.24 6.45
CA ASN A 117 -0.03 -5.87 6.91
C ASN A 117 0.88 -4.98 6.07
N ILE A 118 0.32 -3.87 5.62
CA ILE A 118 1.03 -2.85 4.85
C ILE A 118 1.06 -1.60 5.72
N ARG A 119 2.23 -1.26 6.25
CA ARG A 119 2.46 -0.07 7.05
C ARG A 119 2.84 1.10 6.14
N VAL A 120 2.10 2.20 6.23
CA VAL A 120 2.39 3.43 5.48
C VAL A 120 3.14 4.40 6.40
N ILE A 121 4.41 4.64 6.12
CA ILE A 121 5.23 5.63 6.82
C ILE A 121 4.91 7.01 6.29
N ARG A 122 4.53 7.90 7.19
CA ARG A 122 4.34 9.33 6.93
C ARG A 122 5.54 10.09 7.45
N GLU A 123 6.36 10.56 6.54
CA GLU A 123 7.46 11.48 6.81
C GLU A 123 7.06 12.81 6.18
N SER A 124 7.20 13.93 6.90
CA SER A 124 7.09 15.26 6.29
C SER A 124 8.50 15.84 6.14
N PRO A 125 9.31 15.36 5.18
CA PRO A 125 10.66 15.86 4.95
C PRO A 125 10.61 17.18 4.19
N LEU A 126 9.87 18.15 4.72
CA LEU A 126 9.84 19.49 4.17
C LEU A 126 10.87 20.35 4.90
N PHE A 127 11.72 20.99 4.12
CA PHE A 127 12.84 21.76 4.61
C PHE A 127 12.92 23.09 3.86
N VAL A 128 12.89 24.18 4.61
CA VAL A 128 13.21 25.52 4.13
C VAL A 128 14.42 25.99 4.93
N PRO A 129 15.55 26.34 4.28
CA PRO A 129 16.71 26.89 4.99
C PRO A 129 16.31 28.09 5.85
N ASN A 130 16.89 28.19 7.04
CA ASN A 130 16.66 29.34 7.93
C ASN A 130 17.63 30.50 7.65
N ILE A 131 18.56 30.34 6.71
CA ILE A 131 19.53 31.35 6.32
C ILE A 131 19.95 31.16 4.87
N PHE A 132 20.18 32.26 4.16
CA PHE A 132 20.72 32.26 2.80
C PHE A 132 21.51 33.55 2.52
N SER A 133 22.45 33.49 1.59
CA SER A 133 23.42 34.54 1.29
C SER A 133 23.58 34.72 -0.22
N PRO A 134 22.75 35.56 -0.87
CA PRO A 134 22.82 35.84 -2.31
C PRO A 134 24.05 36.70 -2.67
N ASN A 135 25.23 36.10 -2.61
CA ASN A 135 26.54 36.71 -2.90
C ASN A 135 27.12 36.25 -4.25
N GLY A 136 26.49 35.27 -4.91
CA GLY A 136 26.86 34.74 -6.22
C GLY A 136 27.97 33.68 -6.19
N ASP A 137 28.25 33.08 -5.03
CA ASP A 137 29.22 31.97 -4.91
C ASP A 137 28.62 30.58 -5.24
N GLY A 138 27.32 30.52 -5.53
CA GLY A 138 26.57 29.31 -5.83
C GLY A 138 26.07 28.57 -4.59
N ILE A 139 26.36 29.04 -3.38
CA ILE A 139 26.05 28.39 -2.11
C ILE A 139 24.99 29.20 -1.37
N ASN A 140 23.80 28.63 -1.22
CA ASN A 140 22.67 29.28 -0.55
C ASN A 140 22.35 30.68 -1.11
N ASP A 141 22.51 30.87 -2.43
CA ASP A 141 22.18 32.14 -3.07
C ASP A 141 20.66 32.38 -3.22
N VAL A 142 19.88 31.30 -3.12
CA VAL A 142 18.43 31.33 -3.33
C VAL A 142 17.75 30.57 -2.21
N LEU A 143 16.74 31.20 -1.60
CA LEU A 143 15.87 30.52 -0.67
C LEU A 143 14.83 29.68 -1.42
N ASN A 144 14.92 28.36 -1.24
CA ASN A 144 14.05 27.36 -1.86
C ASN A 144 13.30 26.54 -0.80
N ILE A 145 12.24 25.89 -1.26
CA ILE A 145 11.51 24.87 -0.49
C ILE A 145 11.90 23.48 -1.00
N PHE A 146 12.48 22.69 -0.10
CA PHE A 146 12.86 21.31 -0.37
C PHE A 146 11.82 20.37 0.23
N ALA A 147 11.48 19.32 -0.49
CA ALA A 147 10.56 18.30 -0.01
C ALA A 147 10.93 16.91 -0.51
N GLY A 148 10.69 15.89 0.29
CA GLY A 148 10.76 14.49 -0.17
C GLY A 148 9.55 14.07 -1.00
N SER A 149 9.54 12.80 -1.41
CA SER A 149 8.55 12.22 -2.35
C SER A 149 7.09 12.21 -1.86
N GLN A 150 6.85 12.49 -0.57
CA GLN A 150 5.49 12.51 0.00
C GLN A 150 4.74 13.83 -0.26
N VAL A 151 5.40 14.84 -0.83
CA VAL A 151 4.79 16.12 -1.22
C VAL A 151 4.55 16.13 -2.73
N ASN A 152 3.29 16.27 -3.14
CA ASN A 152 2.92 16.35 -4.56
C ASN A 152 3.28 17.72 -5.14
N LYS A 153 2.92 18.80 -4.44
CA LYS A 153 3.11 20.18 -4.91
C LYS A 153 3.08 21.20 -3.78
N VAL A 154 3.68 22.34 -4.04
CA VAL A 154 3.57 23.54 -3.20
C VAL A 154 2.45 24.41 -3.77
N LYS A 155 1.35 24.53 -3.01
CA LYS A 155 0.19 25.35 -3.40
C LYS A 155 0.54 26.82 -3.40
N PHE A 156 1.23 27.27 -2.36
CA PHE A 156 1.91 28.56 -2.37
C PHE A 156 3.11 28.59 -1.44
N PHE A 157 4.03 29.51 -1.72
CA PHE A 157 5.13 29.89 -0.85
C PHE A 157 5.25 31.40 -0.87
N ARG A 158 5.14 32.05 0.28
CA ARG A 158 5.14 33.51 0.42
C ARG A 158 6.12 33.94 1.49
N ILE A 159 6.82 35.04 1.24
CA ILE A 159 7.80 35.61 2.15
C ILE A 159 7.39 37.05 2.44
N TYR A 160 7.45 37.41 3.71
CA TYR A 160 7.03 38.69 4.24
C TYR A 160 8.16 39.36 5.02
N ASP A 161 8.24 40.68 4.90
CA ASP A 161 9.10 41.48 5.78
C ASP A 161 8.53 41.58 7.21
N ARG A 162 9.26 42.25 8.10
CA ARG A 162 8.87 42.43 9.51
C ARG A 162 7.59 43.26 9.72
N TRP A 163 7.15 43.97 8.68
CA TRP A 163 5.94 44.80 8.70
C TRP A 163 4.75 44.10 8.03
N GLY A 164 4.92 42.88 7.53
CA GLY A 164 3.89 42.09 6.89
C GLY A 164 3.72 42.37 5.40
N ASN A 165 4.62 43.14 4.76
CA ASN A 165 4.58 43.31 3.31
C ASN A 165 5.14 42.05 2.63
N GLN A 166 4.42 41.54 1.64
CA GLN A 166 4.90 40.40 0.84
C GLN A 166 6.06 40.85 -0.05
N VAL A 167 7.23 40.24 0.12
CA VAL A 167 8.42 40.53 -0.69
C VAL A 167 8.65 39.50 -1.79
N TYR A 168 8.08 38.30 -1.64
CA TYR A 168 8.17 37.23 -2.62
C TYR A 168 6.95 36.30 -2.52
N GLY A 169 6.56 35.69 -3.64
CA GLY A 169 5.44 34.76 -3.67
C GLY A 169 5.42 33.89 -4.92
N LEU A 170 5.23 32.58 -4.72
CA LEU A 170 4.97 31.59 -5.76
C LEU A 170 3.69 30.82 -5.45
N GLN A 171 3.07 30.25 -6.49
CA GLN A 171 1.88 29.41 -6.39
C GLN A 171 1.98 28.23 -7.36
N GLU A 172 1.35 27.11 -7.00
CA GLU A 172 1.19 25.90 -7.81
C GLU A 172 2.49 25.46 -8.53
N PHE A 173 3.53 25.16 -7.74
CA PHE A 173 4.84 24.73 -8.26
C PHE A 173 5.33 23.45 -7.59
N SER A 174 6.25 22.75 -8.27
CA SER A 174 6.89 21.55 -7.72
C SER A 174 7.95 21.93 -6.69
N PRO A 175 8.03 21.23 -5.54
CA PRO A 175 9.14 21.42 -4.62
C PRO A 175 10.48 20.99 -5.25
N ASN A 176 11.60 21.44 -4.67
CA ASN A 176 12.96 21.18 -5.15
C ASN A 176 13.31 21.77 -6.53
N ASP A 177 12.47 22.60 -7.12
CA ASP A 177 12.82 23.32 -8.35
C ASP A 177 13.83 24.43 -8.02
N THR A 178 15.09 24.22 -8.38
CA THR A 178 16.19 25.16 -8.09
C THR A 178 16.10 26.47 -8.87
N LEU A 179 15.25 26.53 -9.91
CA LEU A 179 14.98 27.76 -10.66
C LEU A 179 13.93 28.64 -9.96
N LEU A 180 13.19 28.08 -9.00
CA LEU A 180 12.06 28.72 -8.34
C LEU A 180 12.39 28.99 -6.87
N GLY A 181 12.94 30.17 -6.61
CA GLY A 181 13.13 30.66 -5.24
C GLY A 181 13.45 32.14 -5.16
N TRP A 182 13.69 32.58 -3.93
CA TRP A 182 13.92 33.98 -3.65
C TRP A 182 15.41 34.31 -3.52
N ASP A 183 15.88 35.25 -4.34
CA ASP A 183 17.28 35.71 -4.39
C ASP A 183 17.54 36.94 -3.50
N GLY A 184 16.63 37.27 -2.59
CA GLY A 184 16.76 38.42 -1.69
C GLY A 184 16.51 39.77 -2.37
N LYS A 185 15.81 39.80 -3.51
CA LYS A 185 15.39 41.03 -4.19
C LYS A 185 13.88 41.24 -4.13
N LEU A 186 13.46 42.51 -4.22
CA LEU A 186 12.08 42.94 -4.44
C LEU A 186 12.05 43.86 -5.66
N GLY A 187 11.37 43.44 -6.72
CA GLY A 187 11.30 44.22 -7.97
C GLY A 187 12.68 44.52 -8.57
N GLY A 188 13.62 43.58 -8.46
CA GLY A 188 15.02 43.74 -8.90
C GLY A 188 15.92 44.52 -7.93
N THR A 189 15.37 45.14 -6.90
CA THR A 189 16.14 45.87 -5.88
C THR A 189 16.60 44.93 -4.78
N LEU A 190 17.89 45.00 -4.44
CA LEU A 190 18.50 44.25 -3.35
C LEU A 190 17.95 44.68 -1.98
N LEU A 191 17.47 43.73 -1.16
CA LEU A 191 16.94 44.00 0.18
C LEU A 191 17.99 43.84 1.27
N ASN A 192 18.08 44.74 2.25
CA ASN A 192 19.08 44.66 3.32
C ASN A 192 19.02 43.36 4.12
N SER A 193 20.14 43.01 4.76
CA SER A 193 20.23 41.89 5.71
C SER A 193 19.19 42.06 6.82
N ALA A 194 18.29 41.08 6.93
CA ALA A 194 17.16 41.11 7.85
C ALA A 194 16.60 39.69 8.03
N VAL A 195 15.67 39.55 8.98
CA VAL A 195 14.86 38.35 9.17
C VAL A 195 13.51 38.56 8.50
N PHE A 196 13.10 37.58 7.72
CA PHE A 196 11.82 37.52 7.02
C PHE A 196 11.03 36.32 7.52
N THR A 197 9.71 36.40 7.47
CA THR A 197 8.82 35.29 7.82
C THR A 197 8.27 34.70 6.53
N TRP A 198 8.25 33.37 6.42
CA TRP A 198 7.65 32.68 5.29
C TRP A 198 6.44 31.85 5.71
N TYR A 199 5.50 31.68 4.78
CA TYR A 199 4.34 30.82 4.91
C TYR A 199 4.20 29.98 3.64
N ALA A 200 3.95 28.68 3.81
CA ALA A 200 3.77 27.75 2.71
C ALA A 200 2.55 26.85 2.96
N GLU A 201 1.85 26.49 1.89
CA GLU A 201 0.93 25.36 1.91
C GLU A 201 1.38 24.34 0.89
N VAL A 202 1.42 23.08 1.31
CA VAL A 202 1.79 21.96 0.46
C VAL A 202 0.68 20.94 0.40
N GLU A 203 0.52 20.30 -0.75
CA GLU A 203 -0.37 19.17 -0.95
C GLU A 203 0.44 17.89 -0.87
N MET A 204 0.10 17.03 0.09
CA MET A 204 0.71 15.71 0.30
C MET A 204 0.20 14.69 -0.71
N ALA A 205 0.87 13.54 -0.81
CA ALA A 205 0.52 12.48 -1.75
C ALA A 205 -0.88 11.87 -1.54
N ASP A 206 -1.47 12.00 -0.35
CA ASP A 206 -2.87 11.63 -0.07
C ASP A 206 -3.89 12.76 -0.31
N GLY A 207 -3.44 13.90 -0.83
CA GLY A 207 -4.26 15.09 -1.09
C GLY A 207 -4.51 15.96 0.14
N LYS A 208 -3.99 15.62 1.33
CA LYS A 208 -4.05 16.53 2.48
C LYS A 208 -3.21 17.76 2.23
N VAL A 209 -3.70 18.90 2.71
CA VAL A 209 -2.96 20.17 2.69
C VAL A 209 -2.34 20.40 4.06
N GLU A 210 -1.04 20.64 4.09
CA GLU A 210 -0.28 21.01 5.29
C GLU A 210 0.22 22.44 5.17
N GLY A 211 -0.05 23.26 6.19
CA GLY A 211 0.43 24.64 6.30
C GLY A 211 1.69 24.70 7.16
N LEU A 212 2.71 25.39 6.66
CA LEU A 212 4.01 25.53 7.31
C LEU A 212 4.41 27.00 7.38
N LYS A 213 5.15 27.33 8.42
CA LYS A 213 5.71 28.67 8.61
C LYS A 213 7.08 28.59 9.26
N GLY A 214 7.88 29.61 9.03
CA GLY A 214 9.15 29.78 9.69
C GLY A 214 9.74 31.14 9.37
N ASP A 215 10.95 31.34 9.87
CA ASP A 215 11.73 32.53 9.62
C ASP A 215 13.00 32.19 8.84
N VAL A 216 13.49 33.17 8.08
CA VAL A 216 14.72 33.08 7.30
C VAL A 216 15.54 34.36 7.46
N SER A 217 16.84 34.21 7.65
CA SER A 217 17.79 35.32 7.67
C SER A 217 18.41 35.50 6.29
N LEU A 218 18.30 36.70 5.74
CA LEU A 218 19.06 37.14 4.56
C LEU A 218 20.37 37.76 5.04
N LEU A 219 21.51 37.23 4.59
CA LEU A 219 22.84 37.78 4.85
C LEU A 219 23.48 38.35 3.59
N ARG A 220 24.29 39.39 3.76
CA ARG A 220 25.16 39.98 2.74
C ARG A 220 26.46 40.42 3.36
#